data_AF-A0A257TS76-F1
#
_entry.id   AF-A0A257TS76-F1
#
_cell.length_a   1.000
_cell.length_b   1.000
_cell.length_c   1.000
_cell.angle_alpha   90.00
_cell.angle_beta   90.00
_cell.angle_gamma   90.00
#
_symmetry.space_group_name_H-M   'P 1'
#
loop_
_entity.id
_entity.type
_entity.pdbx_description
1 polymer ?
#
loop_
_entity_poly.entity_id
_entity_poly.type
_entity_poly.pdbx_seq_one_letter_code
_entity_poly.pdbx_strand_id
1 'polypeptide(L)'
;MTAVMWLFAVVDEFVPPLIALVAMLFINLVPAQIALAGFYSPAFILLMGVYAISAVMLSSGLVYRFMLWLLLKAPDRPFWHRCALTFFGMLLSIMVPSDSARLALMLPLYREMDNNIDAPAQSREATALMIATFMGATLFAPLLFEVVRIAAPQTYRLPHGVSRAGALAFYVSELEAALRANHQRLAAMVIEPLVQGAAGMVTHPPGYLRAARDLSRRYDVLLIADEVAVGFGRTGRMFACEHEGVAPDLLCLAKGLTGGYLPMAATLASDEIWRAFLGSYDDSKQFFHGHTYGGNPLAAAAASASLDVFDDEQVLARMPEKISRLSQHLTRLKRLEHLGDVRQCGLIAGIELVRERASQTPFDVRERRGWRVCQHARRRGVLLRPLGDVVVIMPPLSISLEELDRIADAVESGIVAETTSAR
;
A
#
# COMPACT_ATOMS: atom_id res chain seq x y z
N MET A 1 17.23 26.15 20.66
CA MET A 1 16.89 26.45 19.25
C MET A 1 17.66 27.67 18.75
N THR A 2 17.49 28.84 19.38
CA THR A 2 18.18 30.10 19.03
C THR A 2 19.71 30.00 19.02
N ALA A 3 20.31 29.30 19.99
CA ALA A 3 21.76 29.09 20.03
C ALA A 3 22.30 28.22 18.87
N VAL A 4 21.52 27.22 18.42
CA VAL A 4 21.89 26.34 17.29
C VAL A 4 21.72 27.09 15.96
N MET A 5 20.65 27.88 15.82
CA MET A 5 20.41 28.71 14.63
C MET A 5 21.46 29.81 14.45
N TRP A 6 21.98 30.36 15.56
CA TRP A 6 23.05 31.36 15.55
C TRP A 6 24.43 30.74 15.26
N LEU A 7 24.71 29.53 15.77
CA LEU A 7 25.98 28.83 15.55
C LEU A 7 26.23 28.45 14.08
N PHE A 8 25.16 28.31 13.27
CA PHE A 8 25.22 27.83 11.89
C PHE A 8 24.74 28.85 10.84
N ALA A 9 24.46 30.10 11.23
CA ALA A 9 24.05 31.19 10.33
C ALA A 9 22.85 30.89 9.40
N VAL A 10 21.84 30.16 9.90
CA VAL A 10 20.72 29.63 9.09
C VAL A 10 19.46 30.52 9.12
N VAL A 11 19.59 31.75 9.61
CA VAL A 11 18.45 32.66 9.83
C VAL A 11 17.77 33.05 8.51
N ASP A 12 18.55 33.31 7.47
CA ASP A 12 18.04 33.77 6.17
C ASP A 12 17.30 32.67 5.39
N GLU A 13 17.58 31.39 5.65
CA GLU A 13 16.90 30.25 5.03
C GLU A 13 15.58 29.88 5.74
N PHE A 14 15.38 30.36 6.97
CA PHE A 14 14.17 30.10 7.77
C PHE A 14 13.04 31.10 7.49
N VAL A 15 13.38 32.28 6.98
CA VAL A 15 12.42 33.36 6.70
C VAL A 15 11.45 33.04 5.56
N PRO A 16 11.87 32.46 4.41
CA PRO A 16 10.94 32.16 3.31
C PRO A 16 9.84 31.14 3.66
N PRO A 17 10.11 30.02 4.37
CA PRO A 17 9.07 29.10 4.84
C PRO A 17 8.09 29.76 5.84
N LEU A 18 8.59 30.63 6.71
CA LEU A 18 7.76 31.37 7.67
C LEU A 18 6.83 32.37 6.94
N ILE A 19 7.34 33.04 5.92
CA ILE A 19 6.56 33.94 5.05
C ILE A 19 5.49 33.16 4.27
N ALA A 20 5.81 31.96 3.75
CA ALA A 20 4.85 31.11 3.05
C ALA A 20 3.71 30.64 3.98
N LEU A 21 4.04 30.32 5.23
CA LEU A 21 3.07 29.95 6.27
C LEU A 21 2.15 31.13 6.63
N VAL A 22 2.72 32.34 6.76
CA VAL A 22 1.96 33.57 7.00
C VAL A 22 1.10 33.93 5.79
N ALA A 23 1.60 33.76 4.56
CA ALA A 23 0.84 33.99 3.34
C ALA A 23 -0.38 33.05 3.25
N MET A 24 -0.24 31.77 3.62
CA MET A 24 -1.36 30.82 3.69
C MET A 24 -2.47 31.26 4.67
N LEU A 25 -2.12 31.96 5.76
CA LEU A 25 -3.10 32.54 6.70
C LEU A 25 -3.82 33.75 6.11
N PHE A 26 -3.11 34.59 5.34
CA PHE A 26 -3.67 35.79 4.72
C PHE A 26 -4.61 35.50 3.54
N ILE A 27 -4.44 34.36 2.85
CA ILE A 27 -5.26 33.99 1.67
C ILE A 27 -6.57 33.27 2.09
N ASN A 28 -6.85 33.12 3.39
CA ASN A 28 -8.09 32.57 3.93
C ASN A 28 -8.41 31.13 3.45
N LEU A 29 -7.38 30.35 3.12
CA LEU A 29 -7.50 28.95 2.68
C LEU A 29 -7.99 28.02 3.82
N VAL A 30 -7.79 28.45 5.07
CA VAL A 30 -8.24 27.77 6.28
C VAL A 30 -8.89 28.84 7.18
N PRO A 31 -10.07 28.57 7.78
CA PRO A 31 -10.69 29.49 8.72
C PRO A 31 -9.70 29.88 9.82
N ALA A 32 -9.57 31.18 10.08
CA ALA A 32 -8.57 31.72 11.02
C ALA A 32 -8.61 31.04 12.40
N GLN A 33 -9.79 30.60 12.84
CA GLN A 33 -9.99 29.89 14.11
C GLN A 33 -9.32 28.50 14.13
N ILE A 34 -9.37 27.76 13.02
CA ILE A 34 -8.74 26.43 12.87
C ILE A 34 -7.21 26.58 12.77
N ALA A 35 -6.77 27.60 12.03
CA ALA A 35 -5.35 27.90 11.93
C ALA A 35 -4.75 28.32 13.27
N LEU A 36 -5.42 29.21 14.01
CA LEU A 36 -5.01 29.63 15.34
C LEU A 36 -5.03 28.48 16.34
N ALA A 37 -6.04 27.58 16.29
CA ALA A 37 -6.08 26.37 17.12
C ALA A 37 -4.87 25.44 16.91
N GLY A 38 -4.34 25.36 15.68
CA GLY A 38 -3.08 24.68 15.39
C GLY A 38 -1.88 25.31 16.09
N PHE A 39 -1.78 26.64 16.11
CA PHE A 39 -0.68 27.35 16.81
C PHE A 39 -0.74 27.28 18.34
N TYR A 40 -1.88 26.88 18.93
CA TYR A 40 -1.97 26.59 20.36
C TYR A 40 -1.65 25.13 20.71
N SER A 41 -1.54 24.23 19.73
CA SER A 41 -1.17 22.82 19.96
C SER A 41 0.36 22.65 20.06
N PRO A 42 0.88 22.21 21.22
CA PRO A 42 2.30 21.88 21.37
C PRO A 42 2.74 20.77 20.41
N ALA A 43 1.85 19.85 20.06
CA ALA A 43 2.12 18.77 19.11
C ALA A 43 2.22 19.28 17.67
N PHE A 44 1.39 20.24 17.27
CA PHE A 44 1.49 20.89 15.96
C PHE A 44 2.77 21.71 15.82
N ILE A 45 3.15 22.48 16.85
CA ILE A 45 4.42 23.21 16.90
C ILE A 45 5.62 22.25 16.87
N LEU A 46 5.56 21.13 17.58
CA LEU A 46 6.60 20.11 17.57
C LEU A 46 6.70 19.43 16.19
N LEU A 47 5.57 19.12 15.56
CA LEU A 47 5.52 18.50 14.24
C LEU A 47 6.06 19.45 13.17
N MET A 48 5.61 20.71 13.15
CA MET A 48 6.15 21.74 12.27
C MET A 48 7.62 22.04 12.57
N GLY A 49 8.04 22.01 13.83
CA GLY A 49 9.43 22.12 14.24
C GLY A 49 10.28 20.96 13.72
N VAL A 50 9.81 19.72 13.84
CA VAL A 50 10.49 18.53 13.33
C VAL A 50 10.56 18.55 11.80
N TYR A 51 9.49 18.91 11.11
CA TYR A 51 9.48 19.04 9.65
C TYR A 51 10.36 20.20 9.16
N ALA A 52 10.31 21.36 9.81
CA ALA A 52 11.15 22.51 9.46
C ALA A 52 12.63 22.25 9.75
N ILE A 53 12.96 21.65 10.90
CA ILE A 53 14.34 21.23 11.23
C ILE A 53 14.81 20.16 10.24
N SER A 54 13.96 19.18 9.90
CA SER A 54 14.31 18.14 8.92
C SER A 54 14.55 18.74 7.53
N ALA A 55 13.71 19.67 7.08
CA ALA A 55 13.87 20.36 5.81
C ALA A 55 15.16 21.20 5.78
N VAL A 56 15.44 21.96 6.85
CA VAL A 56 16.65 22.79 6.99
C VAL A 56 17.92 21.94 7.09
N MET A 57 17.89 20.81 7.81
CA MET A 57 19.01 19.89 7.89
C MET A 57 19.31 19.18 6.56
N LEU A 58 18.29 18.97 5.72
CA LEU A 58 18.43 18.41 4.38
C LEU A 58 18.97 19.45 3.39
N SER A 59 18.41 20.67 3.36
CA SER A 59 18.80 21.74 2.44
C SER A 59 20.21 22.26 2.71
N SER A 60 20.62 22.33 3.98
CA SER A 60 21.97 22.77 4.38
C SER A 60 23.06 21.71 4.17
N GLY A 61 22.69 20.47 3.83
CA GLY A 61 23.62 19.34 3.71
C GLY A 61 24.30 18.95 5.03
N LEU A 62 23.81 19.45 6.17
CA LEU A 62 24.40 19.22 7.50
C LEU A 62 24.44 17.72 7.86
N VAL A 63 23.39 16.98 7.50
CA VAL A 63 23.30 15.52 7.72
C VAL A 63 24.41 14.79 6.96
N TYR A 64 24.67 15.19 5.72
CA TYR A 64 25.72 14.60 4.89
C TYR A 64 27.12 14.92 5.43
N ARG A 65 27.36 16.18 5.84
CA ARG A 65 28.63 16.60 6.45
C ARG A 65 28.91 15.89 7.77
N PHE A 66 27.88 15.69 8.59
CA PHE A 66 28.01 14.96 9.86
C PHE A 66 28.25 13.46 9.64
N MET A 67 27.56 12.84 8.67
CA MET A 67 27.80 11.44 8.28
C MET A 67 29.24 11.25 7.77
N LEU A 68 29.70 12.12 6.88
CA LEU A 68 31.08 12.10 6.39
C LEU A 68 32.08 12.32 7.53
N TRP A 69 31.80 13.26 8.43
CA TRP A 69 32.63 13.47 9.62
C TRP A 69 32.68 12.21 10.49
N LEU A 70 31.55 11.53 10.72
CA LEU A 70 31.49 10.29 11.50
C LEU A 70 32.30 9.18 10.81
N LEU A 71 32.18 9.03 9.50
CA LEU A 71 32.94 8.03 8.72
C LEU A 71 34.43 8.33 8.65
N LEU A 72 34.82 9.62 8.65
CA LEU A 72 36.22 10.04 8.55
C LEU A 72 36.93 10.08 9.91
N LYS A 73 36.20 10.29 11.01
CA LYS A 73 36.79 10.48 12.35
C LYS A 73 36.55 9.31 13.29
N ALA A 74 35.53 8.47 13.05
CA ALA A 74 35.33 7.27 13.83
C ALA A 74 36.28 6.14 13.36
N PRO A 75 36.64 5.20 14.25
CA PRO A 75 37.45 4.04 13.87
C PRO A 75 36.79 3.25 12.72
N ASP A 76 37.59 2.81 11.75
CA ASP A 76 37.14 1.97 10.63
C ASP A 76 36.72 0.58 11.14
N ARG A 77 35.49 0.51 11.65
CA ARG A 77 34.86 -0.70 12.13
C ARG A 77 33.44 -0.77 11.60
N PRO A 78 32.95 -1.97 11.26
CA PRO A 78 31.59 -2.18 10.77
C PRO A 78 30.49 -1.64 11.70
N PHE A 79 30.77 -1.48 12.99
CA PHE A 79 29.87 -0.84 13.94
C PHE A 79 29.64 0.64 13.58
N TRP A 80 30.70 1.43 13.34
CA TRP A 80 30.57 2.85 13.04
C TRP A 80 30.01 3.11 11.65
N HIS A 81 30.28 2.24 10.68
CA HIS A 81 29.62 2.29 9.37
C HIS A 81 28.13 2.00 9.50
N ARG A 82 27.76 0.96 10.28
CA ARG A 82 26.35 0.66 10.56
C ARG A 82 25.68 1.77 11.35
N CYS A 83 26.34 2.40 12.31
CA CYS A 83 25.82 3.55 13.04
C CYS A 83 25.64 4.77 12.12
N ALA A 84 26.62 5.10 11.27
CA ALA A 84 26.49 6.18 10.29
C ALA A 84 25.32 5.94 9.34
N LEU A 85 25.19 4.73 8.82
CA LEU A 85 24.11 4.33 7.91
C LEU A 85 22.74 4.23 8.61
N THR A 86 22.70 3.79 9.87
CA THR A 86 21.46 3.70 10.67
C THR A 86 20.99 5.08 11.09
N PHE A 87 21.91 5.98 11.45
CA PHE A 87 21.59 7.35 11.84
C PHE A 87 21.16 8.18 10.63
N PHE A 88 21.84 8.01 9.50
CA PHE A 88 21.41 8.55 8.19
C PHE A 88 20.05 7.98 7.78
N GLY A 89 19.87 6.67 7.93
CA GLY A 89 18.62 5.96 7.70
C GLY A 89 17.49 6.51 8.57
N MET A 90 17.70 6.71 9.88
CA MET A 90 16.68 7.25 10.81
C MET A 90 16.30 8.70 10.49
N LEU A 91 17.28 9.55 10.14
CA LEU A 91 17.02 10.95 9.81
C LEU A 91 16.28 11.10 8.47
N LEU A 92 16.55 10.21 7.50
CA LEU A 92 15.73 10.08 6.29
C LEU A 92 14.41 9.34 6.53
N SER A 93 14.33 8.45 7.54
CA SER A 93 13.11 7.71 7.91
C SER A 93 12.03 8.60 8.50
N ILE A 94 12.39 9.81 8.97
CA ILE A 94 11.41 10.86 9.28
C ILE A 94 10.57 11.22 8.04
N MET A 95 11.02 10.86 6.82
CA MET A 95 10.33 11.12 5.56
C MET A 95 9.53 9.95 4.96
N VAL A 96 9.33 8.82 5.64
CA VAL A 96 8.30 7.86 5.20
C VAL A 96 7.65 7.18 6.39
N PRO A 97 6.50 7.67 6.85
CA PRO A 97 5.62 6.81 7.58
C PRO A 97 4.77 6.07 6.55
N SER A 98 4.96 4.75 6.49
CA SER A 98 3.89 3.82 6.13
C SER A 98 2.54 4.29 6.72
N ASP A 99 1.41 3.92 6.12
CA ASP A 99 0.08 4.30 6.63
C ASP A 99 -0.07 4.07 8.15
N SER A 100 0.63 3.06 8.70
CA SER A 100 0.68 2.72 10.12
C SER A 100 1.47 3.70 11.00
N ALA A 101 2.55 4.30 10.50
CA ALA A 101 3.33 5.30 11.23
C ALA A 101 2.71 6.71 11.14
N ARG A 102 1.92 7.00 10.10
CA ARG A 102 1.07 8.21 10.01
C ARG A 102 -0.03 8.18 11.06
N LEU A 103 -0.67 7.03 11.24
CA LEU A 103 -1.68 6.80 12.27
C LEU A 103 -1.16 7.03 13.70
N ALA A 104 0.07 6.61 14.00
CA ALA A 104 0.67 6.79 15.33
C ALA A 104 0.99 8.27 15.67
N LEU A 105 1.29 9.09 14.66
CA LEU A 105 1.57 10.53 14.79
C LEU A 105 0.30 11.39 14.77
N MET A 106 -0.74 10.98 14.05
CA MET A 106 -1.98 11.75 13.87
C MET A 106 -3.00 11.54 15.01
N LEU A 107 -2.97 10.39 15.71
CA LEU A 107 -3.91 10.11 16.80
C LEU A 107 -3.85 11.10 17.99
N PRO A 108 -2.65 11.53 18.45
CA PRO A 108 -2.54 12.55 19.49
C PRO A 108 -3.03 13.92 19.02
N LEU A 109 -2.71 14.30 17.79
CA LEU A 109 -3.16 15.55 17.15
C LEU A 109 -4.70 15.60 17.04
N TYR A 110 -5.32 14.49 16.64
CA TYR A 110 -6.78 14.35 16.59
C TYR A 110 -7.44 14.58 17.95
N ARG A 111 -6.91 14.00 19.03
CA ARG A 111 -7.45 14.20 20.40
C ARG A 111 -7.30 15.64 20.89
N GLU A 112 -6.21 16.30 20.54
CA GLU A 112 -5.95 17.69 20.94
C GLU A 112 -6.82 18.69 20.16
N MET A 113 -7.04 18.45 18.86
CA MET A 113 -7.92 19.28 18.03
C MET A 113 -9.39 19.11 18.39
N ASP A 114 -9.85 17.88 18.68
CA ASP A 114 -11.23 17.61 19.12
C ASP A 114 -11.55 18.31 20.46
N ASN A 115 -10.61 18.29 21.40
CA ASN A 115 -10.74 18.99 22.69
C ASN A 115 -10.76 20.53 22.57
N ASN A 116 -10.18 21.10 21.51
CA ASN A 116 -10.06 22.56 21.32
C ASN A 116 -11.19 23.18 20.50
N ILE A 117 -11.97 22.36 19.77
CA ILE A 117 -13.02 22.86 18.86
C ILE A 117 -14.38 22.98 19.57
N ASP A 118 -14.56 22.35 20.74
CA ASP A 118 -15.79 22.39 21.56
C ASP A 118 -17.07 22.16 20.73
N ALA A 119 -16.97 21.36 19.66
CA ALA A 119 -18.08 21.07 18.77
C ALA A 119 -18.92 19.92 19.33
N PRO A 120 -20.27 20.00 19.26
CA PRO A 120 -21.12 18.89 19.63
C PRO A 120 -20.75 17.65 18.81
N ALA A 121 -20.56 16.52 19.50
CA ALA A 121 -20.33 15.24 18.84
C ALA A 121 -21.42 15.01 17.77
N GLN A 122 -21.01 14.69 16.54
CA GLN A 122 -21.86 14.55 15.32
C GLN A 122 -22.13 15.84 14.51
N SER A 123 -21.39 16.93 14.73
CA SER A 123 -21.38 18.05 13.77
C SER A 123 -20.83 17.63 12.40
N ARG A 124 -21.19 18.37 11.36
CA ARG A 124 -20.73 18.12 9.97
C ARG A 124 -19.21 18.26 9.87
N GLU A 125 -18.65 19.16 10.68
CA GLU A 125 -17.24 19.48 10.81
C GLU A 125 -16.46 18.35 11.50
N ALA A 126 -16.98 17.81 12.62
CA ALA A 126 -16.39 16.67 13.32
C ALA A 126 -16.46 15.37 12.48
N THR A 127 -17.53 15.19 11.72
CA THR A 127 -17.72 14.06 10.80
C THR A 127 -16.79 14.15 9.59
N ALA A 128 -16.65 15.33 9.00
CA ALA A 128 -15.71 15.58 7.90
C ALA A 128 -14.25 15.36 8.34
N LEU A 129 -13.88 15.81 9.54
CA LEU A 129 -12.55 15.61 10.12
C LEU A 129 -12.28 14.12 10.41
N MET A 130 -13.26 13.37 10.92
CA MET A 130 -13.15 11.92 11.15
C MET A 130 -12.96 11.14 9.84
N ILE A 131 -13.75 11.45 8.80
CA ILE A 131 -13.66 10.80 7.48
C ILE A 131 -12.34 11.15 6.78
N ALA A 132 -11.90 12.41 6.86
CA ALA A 132 -10.63 12.86 6.31
C ALA A 132 -9.41 12.22 6.99
N THR A 133 -9.52 11.86 8.28
CA THR A 133 -8.44 11.23 9.05
C THR A 133 -8.31 9.73 8.78
N PHE A 134 -9.41 9.01 8.52
CA PHE A 134 -9.39 7.57 8.26
C PHE A 134 -9.17 7.20 6.79
N MET A 135 -9.51 8.08 5.85
CA MET A 135 -9.24 7.89 4.42
C MET A 135 -8.28 8.98 3.95
N GLY A 136 -6.97 8.73 4.06
CA GLY A 136 -5.93 9.69 3.66
C GLY A 136 -6.06 10.19 2.21
N ALA A 137 -6.70 9.42 1.32
CA ALA A 137 -6.98 9.85 -0.05
C ALA A 137 -7.99 11.01 -0.15
N THR A 138 -8.90 11.17 0.80
CA THR A 138 -9.93 12.23 0.78
C THR A 138 -9.37 13.56 1.28
N LEU A 139 -8.47 13.53 2.27
CA LEU A 139 -7.75 14.72 2.75
C LEU A 139 -6.93 15.38 1.64
N PHE A 140 -6.29 14.56 0.80
CA PHE A 140 -5.48 15.02 -0.32
C PHE A 140 -6.25 15.03 -1.64
N ALA A 141 -7.54 14.67 -1.67
CA ALA A 141 -8.32 14.61 -2.91
C ALA A 141 -8.27 15.92 -3.73
N PRO A 142 -8.28 17.13 -3.12
CA PRO A 142 -8.12 18.38 -3.88
C PRO A 142 -6.74 18.56 -4.55
N LEU A 143 -5.73 17.80 -4.13
CA LEU A 143 -4.37 17.84 -4.69
C LEU A 143 -4.13 16.75 -5.76
N LEU A 144 -5.10 15.84 -5.93
CA LEU A 144 -5.01 14.76 -6.91
C LEU A 144 -5.70 15.18 -8.21
N PHE A 145 -5.19 14.68 -9.34
CA PHE A 145 -5.89 14.81 -10.62
C PHE A 145 -7.15 13.94 -10.62
N GLU A 146 -8.12 14.32 -11.44
CA GLU A 146 -9.38 13.59 -11.58
C GLU A 146 -9.15 12.20 -12.16
N VAL A 147 -9.84 11.20 -11.61
CA VAL A 147 -9.79 9.81 -12.09
C VAL A 147 -11.19 9.23 -12.14
N VAL A 148 -11.46 8.42 -13.17
CA VAL A 148 -12.67 7.59 -13.22
C VAL A 148 -12.41 6.33 -12.40
N ARG A 149 -13.23 6.10 -11.37
CA ARG A 149 -13.18 4.88 -10.55
C ARG A 149 -14.37 4.00 -10.89
N ILE A 150 -14.10 2.73 -11.14
CA ILE A 150 -15.11 1.68 -11.26
C ILE A 150 -15.06 0.77 -10.04
N ALA A 151 -16.15 0.08 -9.75
CA ALA A 151 -16.21 -0.87 -8.66
C ALA A 151 -15.19 -2.00 -8.85
N ALA A 152 -14.56 -2.41 -7.75
CA ALA A 152 -13.70 -3.58 -7.71
C ALA A 152 -14.44 -4.85 -8.17
N PRO A 153 -13.92 -5.61 -9.15
CA PRO A 153 -14.51 -6.89 -9.54
C PRO A 153 -14.35 -7.90 -8.39
N GLN A 154 -15.45 -8.48 -7.93
CA GLN A 154 -15.46 -9.43 -6.82
C GLN A 154 -16.56 -10.48 -6.94
N THR A 155 -16.51 -11.54 -6.14
CA THR A 155 -17.49 -12.63 -6.17
C THR A 155 -18.28 -12.80 -4.89
N TYR A 156 -18.09 -11.93 -3.88
CA TYR A 156 -18.73 -12.07 -2.57
C TYR A 156 -19.79 -10.99 -2.29
N ARG A 157 -19.38 -9.73 -2.16
CA ARG A 157 -20.30 -8.60 -1.93
C ARG A 157 -20.78 -8.04 -3.27
N LEU A 158 -21.70 -8.77 -3.88
CA LEU A 158 -22.23 -8.45 -5.20
C LEU A 158 -23.35 -7.39 -5.12
N PRO A 159 -23.50 -6.55 -6.16
CA PRO A 159 -24.63 -5.64 -6.26
C PRO A 159 -25.97 -6.39 -6.25
N HIS A 160 -27.03 -5.69 -5.84
CA HIS A 160 -28.37 -6.27 -5.75
C HIS A 160 -28.82 -6.85 -7.11
N GLY A 161 -29.27 -8.11 -7.10
CA GLY A 161 -29.71 -8.81 -8.31
C GLY A 161 -28.59 -9.47 -9.13
N VAL A 162 -27.31 -9.27 -8.77
CA VAL A 162 -26.17 -9.92 -9.44
C VAL A 162 -25.85 -11.24 -8.74
N SER A 163 -26.00 -12.36 -9.46
CA SER A 163 -25.59 -13.67 -8.96
C SER A 163 -24.07 -13.86 -9.10
N ARG A 164 -23.49 -14.81 -8.34
CA ARG A 164 -22.06 -15.16 -8.49
C ARG A 164 -21.70 -15.58 -9.92
N ALA A 165 -22.59 -16.30 -10.60
CA ALA A 165 -22.41 -16.68 -12.00
C ALA A 165 -22.49 -15.48 -12.96
N GLY A 166 -23.30 -14.48 -12.63
CA GLY A 166 -23.44 -13.23 -13.40
C GLY A 166 -22.38 -12.17 -13.10
N ALA A 167 -21.54 -12.36 -12.07
CA ALA A 167 -20.58 -11.36 -11.62
C ALA A 167 -19.62 -10.92 -12.74
N LEU A 168 -19.06 -11.86 -13.51
CA LEU A 168 -18.18 -11.54 -14.62
C LEU A 168 -18.87 -10.63 -15.65
N ALA A 169 -20.05 -11.03 -16.12
CA ALA A 169 -20.80 -10.29 -17.12
C ALA A 169 -21.17 -8.87 -16.63
N PHE A 170 -21.57 -8.76 -15.35
CA PHE A 170 -21.86 -7.48 -14.71
C PHE A 170 -20.63 -6.56 -14.72
N TYR A 171 -19.50 -6.99 -14.16
CA TYR A 171 -18.31 -6.13 -14.06
C TYR A 171 -17.69 -5.80 -15.41
N VAL A 172 -17.76 -6.71 -16.40
CA VAL A 172 -17.33 -6.44 -17.77
C VAL A 172 -18.22 -5.38 -18.42
N SER A 173 -19.54 -5.46 -18.22
CA SER A 173 -20.48 -4.43 -18.71
C SER A 173 -20.21 -3.07 -18.08
N GLU A 174 -19.94 -3.01 -16.77
CA GLU A 174 -19.60 -1.76 -16.07
C GLU A 174 -18.29 -1.14 -16.59
N LEU A 175 -17.26 -1.97 -16.79
CA LEU A 175 -15.99 -1.53 -17.36
C LEU A 175 -16.19 -0.99 -18.80
N GLU A 176 -16.93 -1.72 -19.63
CA GLU A 176 -17.21 -1.31 -21.00
C GLU A 176 -18.01 -0.01 -21.04
N ALA A 177 -19.00 0.16 -20.17
CA ALA A 177 -19.77 1.41 -20.06
C ALA A 177 -18.87 2.59 -19.66
N ALA A 178 -17.99 2.40 -18.68
CA ALA A 178 -17.04 3.42 -18.24
C ALA A 178 -16.05 3.81 -19.35
N LEU A 179 -15.49 2.84 -20.07
CA LEU A 179 -14.61 3.07 -21.20
C LEU A 179 -15.35 3.77 -22.34
N ARG A 180 -16.52 3.27 -22.75
CA ARG A 180 -17.34 3.89 -23.81
C ARG A 180 -17.65 5.36 -23.52
N ALA A 181 -17.93 5.71 -22.26
CA ALA A 181 -18.27 7.07 -21.88
C ALA A 181 -17.05 8.01 -21.76
N ASN A 182 -15.83 7.48 -21.59
CA ASN A 182 -14.67 8.28 -21.20
C ASN A 182 -13.39 8.04 -22.03
N HIS A 183 -13.34 7.07 -22.94
CA HIS A 183 -12.08 6.64 -23.54
C HIS A 183 -11.30 7.76 -24.24
N GLN A 184 -11.97 8.74 -24.85
CA GLN A 184 -11.34 9.90 -25.50
C GLN A 184 -10.55 10.80 -24.53
N ARG A 185 -10.78 10.70 -23.22
CA ARG A 185 -10.06 11.46 -22.18
C ARG A 185 -9.24 10.58 -21.24
N LEU A 186 -9.26 9.26 -21.43
CA LEU A 186 -8.52 8.31 -20.58
C LEU A 186 -7.21 7.94 -21.26
N ALA A 187 -6.09 8.18 -20.58
CA ALA A 187 -4.79 7.71 -21.04
C ALA A 187 -4.59 6.21 -20.75
N ALA A 188 -5.01 5.77 -19.56
CA ALA A 188 -4.77 4.41 -19.10
C ALA A 188 -5.82 3.96 -18.08
N MET A 189 -5.98 2.64 -17.95
CA MET A 189 -6.59 1.98 -16.81
C MET A 189 -5.54 1.23 -15.99
N VAL A 190 -5.67 1.28 -14.66
CA VAL A 190 -4.75 0.61 -13.72
C VAL A 190 -5.51 -0.49 -12.99
N ILE A 191 -4.91 -1.68 -12.89
CA ILE A 191 -5.50 -2.83 -12.22
C ILE A 191 -4.44 -3.66 -11.50
N GLU A 192 -4.72 -4.12 -10.27
CA GLU A 192 -3.98 -5.22 -9.66
C GLU A 192 -4.50 -6.54 -10.28
N PRO A 193 -3.72 -7.30 -11.05
CA PRO A 193 -4.25 -8.47 -11.75
C PRO A 193 -4.69 -9.58 -10.81
N LEU A 194 -5.89 -10.14 -11.06
CA LEU A 194 -6.55 -11.24 -10.34
C LEU A 194 -6.93 -10.96 -8.89
N VAL A 195 -6.14 -10.18 -8.14
CA VAL A 195 -6.32 -9.95 -6.71
C VAL A 195 -6.02 -8.51 -6.34
N GLN A 196 -6.99 -7.82 -5.76
CA GLN A 196 -6.74 -6.56 -5.06
C GLN A 196 -6.29 -6.84 -3.63
N GLY A 197 -5.00 -6.62 -3.36
CA GLY A 197 -4.37 -7.04 -2.11
C GLY A 197 -4.88 -6.26 -0.91
N ALA A 198 -4.75 -4.93 -0.97
CA ALA A 198 -5.10 -4.04 0.14
C ALA A 198 -6.61 -3.97 0.42
N ALA A 199 -7.45 -4.35 -0.55
CA ALA A 199 -8.90 -4.47 -0.40
C ALA A 199 -9.34 -5.69 0.43
N GLY A 200 -8.39 -6.49 0.93
CA GLY A 200 -8.67 -7.72 1.66
C GLY A 200 -8.46 -8.97 0.80
N MET A 201 -7.49 -8.97 -0.12
CA MET A 201 -7.24 -10.08 -1.05
C MET A 201 -8.46 -10.41 -1.90
N VAL A 202 -9.16 -9.39 -2.39
CA VAL A 202 -10.39 -9.56 -3.19
C VAL A 202 -10.02 -10.14 -4.55
N THR A 203 -10.54 -11.32 -4.85
CA THR A 203 -10.26 -12.04 -6.10
C THR A 203 -11.27 -11.67 -7.19
N HIS A 204 -10.78 -11.45 -8.40
CA HIS A 204 -11.61 -11.17 -9.57
C HIS A 204 -12.41 -12.42 -9.99
N PRO A 205 -13.58 -12.26 -10.62
CA PRO A 205 -14.19 -13.34 -11.39
C PRO A 205 -13.24 -13.78 -12.51
N PRO A 206 -13.06 -15.11 -12.74
CA PRO A 206 -12.21 -15.60 -13.82
C PRO A 206 -12.62 -15.04 -15.19
N GLY A 207 -11.65 -14.62 -16.00
CA GLY A 207 -11.84 -14.02 -17.31
C GLY A 207 -11.99 -12.49 -17.31
N TYR A 208 -12.08 -11.85 -16.13
CA TYR A 208 -12.21 -10.40 -16.04
C TYR A 208 -10.94 -9.67 -16.53
N LEU A 209 -9.75 -10.18 -16.21
CA LEU A 209 -8.49 -9.54 -16.62
C LEU A 209 -8.34 -9.60 -18.15
N ARG A 210 -8.69 -10.73 -18.77
CA ARG A 210 -8.72 -10.87 -20.22
C ARG A 210 -9.72 -9.89 -20.86
N ALA A 211 -10.94 -9.82 -20.32
CA ALA A 211 -11.94 -8.88 -20.82
C ALA A 211 -11.47 -7.41 -20.68
N ALA A 212 -10.80 -7.07 -19.58
CA ALA A 212 -10.23 -5.74 -19.38
C ALA A 212 -9.13 -5.41 -20.42
N ARG A 213 -8.29 -6.39 -20.77
CA ARG A 213 -7.31 -6.22 -21.85
C ARG A 213 -7.96 -6.03 -23.20
N ASP A 214 -8.96 -6.85 -23.55
CA ASP A 214 -9.64 -6.77 -24.84
C ASP A 214 -10.40 -5.44 -24.98
N LEU A 215 -11.06 -4.99 -23.91
CA LEU A 215 -11.78 -3.71 -23.89
C LEU A 215 -10.83 -2.51 -23.93
N SER A 216 -9.76 -2.50 -23.13
CA SER A 216 -8.78 -1.41 -23.15
C SER A 216 -8.18 -1.21 -24.55
N ARG A 217 -7.85 -2.29 -25.26
CA ARG A 217 -7.43 -2.20 -26.68
C ARG A 217 -8.53 -1.68 -27.60
N ARG A 218 -9.76 -2.18 -27.47
CA ARG A 218 -10.90 -1.74 -28.30
C ARG A 218 -11.14 -0.23 -28.21
N TYR A 219 -10.94 0.34 -27.02
CA TYR A 219 -11.21 1.74 -26.73
C TYR A 219 -9.97 2.65 -26.80
N ASP A 220 -8.82 2.12 -27.22
CA ASP A 220 -7.54 2.85 -27.30
C ASP A 220 -7.12 3.46 -25.94
N VAL A 221 -7.19 2.65 -24.89
CA VAL A 221 -6.77 3.00 -23.53
C VAL A 221 -5.66 2.03 -23.10
N LEU A 222 -4.57 2.55 -22.56
CA LEU A 222 -3.46 1.71 -22.10
C LEU A 222 -3.87 0.87 -20.88
N LEU A 223 -3.40 -0.36 -20.79
CA LEU A 223 -3.55 -1.21 -19.61
C LEU A 223 -2.27 -1.21 -18.79
N ILE A 224 -2.37 -0.77 -17.54
CA ILE A 224 -1.31 -0.84 -16.54
C ILE A 224 -1.65 -1.96 -15.55
N ALA A 225 -0.83 -3.00 -15.51
CA ALA A 225 -0.94 -4.07 -14.53
C ALA A 225 -0.01 -3.79 -13.34
N ASP A 226 -0.60 -3.66 -12.15
CA ASP A 226 0.13 -3.56 -10.89
C ASP A 226 0.39 -4.96 -10.32
N GLU A 227 1.55 -5.52 -10.66
CA GLU A 227 2.02 -6.82 -10.16
C GLU A 227 3.00 -6.71 -8.99
N VAL A 228 3.05 -5.55 -8.33
CA VAL A 228 3.91 -5.30 -7.17
C VAL A 228 3.64 -6.31 -6.05
N ALA A 229 2.38 -6.71 -5.83
CA ALA A 229 2.03 -7.71 -4.80
C ALA A 229 1.84 -9.14 -5.34
N VAL A 230 1.32 -9.28 -6.55
CA VAL A 230 0.86 -10.57 -7.12
C VAL A 230 1.89 -11.24 -8.03
N GLY A 231 2.92 -10.51 -8.48
CA GLY A 231 4.00 -11.05 -9.28
C GLY A 231 4.97 -11.91 -8.47
N PHE A 232 5.97 -12.45 -9.17
CA PHE A 232 7.00 -13.34 -8.65
C PHE A 232 6.42 -14.55 -7.90
N GLY A 233 5.62 -15.39 -8.58
CA GLY A 233 5.22 -16.69 -8.05
C GLY A 233 4.01 -16.70 -7.11
N ARG A 234 3.53 -15.52 -6.68
CA ARG A 234 2.56 -15.42 -5.58
C ARG A 234 1.22 -16.09 -5.86
N THR A 235 0.75 -15.99 -7.10
CA THR A 235 -0.49 -16.59 -7.61
C THR A 235 -0.31 -18.04 -8.09
N GLY A 236 0.93 -18.56 -8.04
CA GLY A 236 1.30 -19.88 -8.56
C GLY A 236 1.93 -19.85 -9.96
N ARG A 237 2.00 -18.67 -10.60
CA ARG A 237 2.76 -18.41 -11.83
C ARG A 237 3.75 -17.27 -11.60
N MET A 238 4.71 -17.08 -12.52
CA MET A 238 5.68 -16.00 -12.38
C MET A 238 4.96 -14.64 -12.31
N PHE A 239 4.02 -14.41 -13.23
CA PHE A 239 3.17 -13.22 -13.24
C PHE A 239 1.68 -13.61 -13.26
N ALA A 240 0.85 -12.84 -12.56
CA ALA A 240 -0.59 -13.04 -12.49
C ALA A 240 -1.25 -12.88 -13.87
N CYS A 241 -0.75 -11.97 -14.71
CA CYS A 241 -1.16 -11.78 -16.10
C CYS A 241 -1.13 -13.06 -16.95
N GLU A 242 -0.23 -14.01 -16.65
CA GLU A 242 -0.12 -15.27 -17.38
C GLU A 242 -1.37 -16.15 -17.25
N HIS A 243 -2.09 -16.08 -16.13
CA HIS A 243 -3.26 -16.94 -15.88
C HIS A 243 -4.35 -16.74 -16.93
N GLU A 244 -4.49 -15.53 -17.48
CA GLU A 244 -5.49 -15.19 -18.49
C GLU A 244 -4.87 -14.79 -19.84
N GLY A 245 -3.57 -15.06 -20.02
CA GLY A 245 -2.85 -14.78 -21.27
C GLY A 245 -2.83 -13.30 -21.64
N VAL A 246 -2.68 -12.42 -20.65
CA VAL A 246 -2.70 -10.96 -20.83
C VAL A 246 -1.30 -10.40 -20.88
N ALA A 247 -1.01 -9.57 -21.88
CA ALA A 247 0.15 -8.69 -21.92
C ALA A 247 -0.33 -7.24 -21.73
N PRO A 248 0.01 -6.58 -20.61
CA PRO A 248 -0.32 -5.18 -20.38
C PRO A 248 0.61 -4.27 -21.20
N ASP A 249 0.25 -3.00 -21.34
CA ASP A 249 1.10 -2.00 -22.00
C ASP A 249 2.21 -1.52 -21.05
N LEU A 250 1.90 -1.44 -19.75
CA LEU A 250 2.85 -1.21 -18.67
C LEU A 250 2.66 -2.25 -17.55
N LEU A 251 3.76 -2.74 -17.00
CA LEU A 251 3.77 -3.70 -15.87
C LEU A 251 4.60 -3.13 -14.72
N CYS A 252 3.98 -2.94 -13.56
CA CYS A 252 4.65 -2.45 -12.35
C CYS A 252 5.09 -3.64 -11.47
N LEU A 253 6.36 -3.65 -11.08
CA LEU A 253 7.00 -4.70 -10.28
C LEU A 253 7.73 -4.09 -9.08
N ALA A 254 7.73 -4.79 -7.94
CA ALA A 254 8.56 -4.47 -6.76
C ALA A 254 8.56 -5.71 -5.83
N LYS A 255 8.65 -5.50 -4.51
CA LYS A 255 8.51 -6.51 -3.44
C LYS A 255 9.27 -7.81 -3.72
N GLY A 256 8.60 -8.78 -4.35
CA GLY A 256 9.16 -10.09 -4.72
C GLY A 256 10.35 -10.01 -5.66
N LEU A 257 10.52 -8.90 -6.40
CA LEU A 257 11.64 -8.66 -7.32
C LEU A 257 13.00 -8.88 -6.65
N THR A 258 13.16 -8.46 -5.39
CA THR A 258 14.42 -8.58 -4.63
C THR A 258 14.33 -9.62 -3.51
N GLY A 259 13.28 -10.45 -3.52
CA GLY A 259 12.96 -11.34 -2.40
C GLY A 259 12.65 -10.61 -1.09
N GLY A 260 12.46 -9.28 -1.12
CA GLY A 260 12.29 -8.43 0.06
C GLY A 260 13.58 -7.97 0.75
N TYR A 261 14.75 -8.19 0.15
CA TYR A 261 16.05 -7.87 0.77
C TYR A 261 16.43 -6.39 0.63
N LEU A 262 16.12 -5.77 -0.51
CA LEU A 262 16.43 -4.36 -0.79
C LEU A 262 15.26 -3.67 -1.53
N PRO A 263 15.06 -2.35 -1.34
CA PRO A 263 14.04 -1.61 -2.05
C PRO A 263 14.41 -1.48 -3.53
N MET A 264 13.57 -2.05 -4.39
CA MET A 264 13.62 -1.87 -5.84
C MET A 264 12.21 -1.99 -6.41
N ALA A 265 11.96 -1.21 -7.46
CA ALA A 265 10.80 -1.35 -8.31
C ALA A 265 11.24 -1.23 -9.77
N ALA A 266 10.43 -1.77 -10.67
CA ALA A 266 10.60 -1.65 -12.11
C ALA A 266 9.24 -1.40 -12.77
N THR A 267 9.23 -0.57 -13.80
CA THR A 267 8.10 -0.41 -14.71
C THR A 267 8.55 -0.89 -16.07
N LEU A 268 8.00 -2.03 -16.51
CA LEU A 268 8.24 -2.54 -17.86
C LEU A 268 7.22 -1.88 -18.79
N ALA A 269 7.64 -1.63 -20.02
CA ALA A 269 6.81 -1.01 -21.04
C ALA A 269 6.86 -1.81 -22.34
N SER A 270 5.75 -1.78 -23.09
CA SER A 270 5.71 -2.33 -24.43
C SER A 270 6.65 -1.58 -25.39
N ASP A 271 7.08 -2.26 -26.44
CA ASP A 271 7.86 -1.67 -27.53
C ASP A 271 7.16 -0.45 -28.14
N GLU A 272 5.83 -0.46 -28.21
CA GLU A 272 5.04 0.64 -28.75
C GLU A 272 5.21 1.92 -27.91
N ILE A 273 5.07 1.79 -26.58
CA ILE A 273 5.31 2.90 -25.66
C ILE A 273 6.77 3.35 -25.74
N TRP A 274 7.71 2.41 -25.71
CA TRP A 274 9.14 2.73 -25.81
C TRP A 274 9.46 3.55 -27.08
N ARG A 275 8.95 3.13 -28.25
CA ARG A 275 9.14 3.82 -29.52
C ARG A 275 8.54 5.22 -29.54
N ALA A 276 7.49 5.47 -28.76
CA ALA A 276 6.90 6.80 -28.64
C ALA A 276 7.90 7.84 -28.08
N PHE A 277 8.87 7.41 -27.25
CA PHE A 277 9.92 8.29 -26.69
C PHE A 277 11.18 8.39 -27.56
N LEU A 278 11.30 7.62 -28.65
CA LEU A 278 12.43 7.69 -29.57
C LEU A 278 12.28 8.87 -30.54
N GLY A 279 13.37 9.61 -30.75
CA GLY A 279 13.45 10.76 -31.65
C GLY A 279 14.86 11.34 -31.70
N SER A 280 15.04 12.37 -32.51
CA SER A 280 16.21 13.23 -32.44
C SER A 280 16.17 14.09 -31.16
N TYR A 281 17.31 14.67 -30.79
CA TYR A 281 17.38 15.56 -29.61
C TYR A 281 16.41 16.75 -29.75
N ASP A 282 16.27 17.28 -30.95
CA ASP A 282 15.40 18.44 -31.24
C ASP A 282 13.91 18.09 -31.12
N ASP A 283 13.53 16.82 -31.25
CA ASP A 283 12.14 16.38 -31.10
C ASP A 283 11.66 16.46 -29.63
N SER A 284 12.58 16.56 -28.67
CA SER A 284 12.28 16.60 -27.22
C SER A 284 11.36 15.46 -26.73
N LYS A 285 11.44 14.29 -27.39
CA LYS A 285 10.58 13.13 -27.11
C LYS A 285 11.03 12.26 -25.94
N GLN A 286 12.22 12.50 -25.38
CA GLN A 286 12.75 11.71 -24.28
C GLN A 286 11.89 11.82 -23.00
N PHE A 287 11.83 10.73 -22.23
CA PHE A 287 11.16 10.73 -20.94
C PHE A 287 12.05 11.40 -19.88
N PHE A 288 11.78 12.67 -19.58
CA PHE A 288 12.53 13.46 -18.58
C PHE A 288 12.18 13.06 -17.14
N HIS A 289 12.56 11.84 -16.76
CA HIS A 289 12.31 11.29 -15.44
C HIS A 289 13.51 10.47 -14.98
N GLY A 290 13.92 10.66 -13.72
CA GLY A 290 15.02 9.95 -13.11
C GLY A 290 15.10 10.23 -11.62
N HIS A 291 15.62 9.26 -10.88
CA HIS A 291 15.84 9.37 -9.45
C HIS A 291 17.30 9.07 -9.12
N THR A 292 17.84 9.67 -8.05
CA THR A 292 19.25 9.51 -7.63
C THR A 292 19.68 8.05 -7.46
N TYR A 293 18.76 7.18 -7.02
CA TYR A 293 19.00 5.74 -6.83
C TYR A 293 18.39 4.87 -7.94
N GLY A 294 17.93 5.45 -9.05
CA GLY A 294 17.46 4.71 -10.20
C GLY A 294 18.54 3.76 -10.70
N GLY A 295 18.23 2.47 -10.84
CA GLY A 295 19.21 1.46 -11.24
C GLY A 295 20.28 1.15 -10.19
N ASN A 296 19.99 1.31 -8.89
CA ASN A 296 20.94 1.02 -7.81
C ASN A 296 21.60 -0.38 -7.97
N PRO A 297 22.95 -0.47 -8.07
CA PRO A 297 23.63 -1.74 -8.33
C PRO A 297 23.45 -2.81 -7.24
N LEU A 298 23.33 -2.41 -5.97
CA LEU A 298 23.14 -3.37 -4.87
C LEU A 298 21.75 -4.01 -4.94
N ALA A 299 20.73 -3.19 -5.19
CA ALA A 299 19.37 -3.66 -5.36
C ALA A 299 19.22 -4.52 -6.64
N ALA A 300 19.94 -4.17 -7.72
CA ALA A 300 19.99 -4.98 -8.94
C ALA A 300 20.65 -6.36 -8.69
N ALA A 301 21.74 -6.42 -7.94
CA ALA A 301 22.37 -7.67 -7.55
C ALA A 301 21.43 -8.54 -6.70
N ALA A 302 20.71 -7.95 -5.74
CA ALA A 302 19.70 -8.66 -4.95
C ALA A 302 18.53 -9.17 -5.81
N ALA A 303 18.10 -8.39 -6.81
CA ALA A 303 17.06 -8.81 -7.76
C ALA A 303 17.53 -9.99 -8.62
N SER A 304 18.74 -9.92 -9.17
CA SER A 304 19.33 -11.02 -9.95
C SER A 304 19.40 -12.30 -9.14
N ALA A 305 19.99 -12.24 -7.93
CA ALA A 305 20.09 -13.40 -7.05
C ALA A 305 18.70 -13.95 -6.65
N SER A 306 17.71 -13.08 -6.47
CA SER A 306 16.34 -13.51 -6.21
C SER A 306 15.76 -14.30 -7.39
N LEU A 307 16.03 -13.88 -8.64
CA LEU A 307 15.59 -14.59 -9.84
C LEU A 307 16.35 -15.92 -10.03
N ASP A 308 17.66 -15.94 -9.75
CA ASP A 308 18.46 -17.17 -9.77
C ASP A 308 17.88 -18.22 -8.82
N VAL A 309 17.40 -17.83 -7.63
CA VAL A 309 16.72 -18.74 -6.69
C VAL A 309 15.43 -19.33 -7.28
N PHE A 310 14.67 -18.59 -8.10
CA PHE A 310 13.48 -19.15 -8.75
C PHE A 310 13.84 -20.33 -9.66
N ASP A 311 14.92 -20.18 -10.41
CA ASP A 311 15.42 -21.18 -11.35
C ASP A 311 16.11 -22.34 -10.62
N ASP A 312 17.05 -22.05 -9.71
CA ASP A 312 17.84 -23.06 -8.99
C ASP A 312 16.98 -23.95 -8.08
N GLU A 313 16.06 -23.35 -7.32
CA GLU A 313 15.19 -24.11 -6.42
C GLU A 313 13.93 -24.65 -7.11
N GLN A 314 13.72 -24.30 -8.39
CA GLN A 314 12.52 -24.64 -9.15
C GLN A 314 11.25 -24.21 -8.40
N VAL A 315 11.24 -22.96 -7.91
CA VAL A 315 10.22 -22.45 -6.97
C VAL A 315 8.81 -22.66 -7.51
N LEU A 316 8.56 -22.31 -8.77
CA LEU A 316 7.23 -22.43 -9.40
C LEU A 316 6.76 -23.88 -9.53
N ALA A 317 7.66 -24.82 -9.82
CA ALA A 317 7.32 -26.24 -9.95
C ALA A 317 6.82 -26.85 -8.63
N ARG A 318 7.25 -26.30 -7.48
CA ARG A 318 6.84 -26.74 -6.14
C ARG A 318 5.58 -26.06 -5.62
N MET A 319 5.09 -25.01 -6.30
CA MET A 319 3.91 -24.26 -5.86
C MET A 319 2.60 -25.07 -5.82
N PRO A 320 2.28 -25.96 -6.78
CA PRO A 320 0.99 -26.65 -6.82
C PRO A 320 0.65 -27.41 -5.53
N GLU A 321 1.64 -28.07 -4.92
CA GLU A 321 1.46 -28.82 -3.67
C GLU A 321 1.11 -27.88 -2.51
N LYS A 322 1.86 -26.79 -2.33
CA LYS A 322 1.63 -25.79 -1.28
C LYS A 322 0.28 -25.08 -1.45
N ILE A 323 -0.07 -24.74 -2.69
CA ILE A 323 -1.37 -24.14 -3.03
C ILE A 323 -2.51 -25.09 -2.67
N SER A 324 -2.38 -26.37 -3.05
CA SER A 324 -3.37 -27.41 -2.73
C SER A 324 -3.53 -27.59 -1.22
N ARG A 325 -2.43 -27.61 -0.48
CA ARG A 325 -2.45 -27.71 0.99
C ARG A 325 -3.19 -26.54 1.62
N LEU A 326 -2.90 -25.31 1.20
CA LEU A 326 -3.66 -24.13 1.64
C LEU A 326 -5.15 -24.27 1.31
N SER A 327 -5.51 -24.72 0.10
CA SER A 327 -6.90 -24.93 -0.30
C SER A 327 -7.65 -25.93 0.59
N GLN A 328 -6.97 -26.99 1.05
CA GLN A 328 -7.55 -27.97 1.98
C GLN A 328 -7.92 -27.32 3.31
N HIS A 329 -7.01 -26.53 3.89
CA HIS A 329 -7.28 -25.79 5.14
C HIS A 329 -8.40 -24.76 4.97
N LEU A 330 -8.37 -23.98 3.89
CA LEU A 330 -9.42 -22.99 3.61
C LEU A 330 -10.80 -23.65 3.43
N THR A 331 -10.84 -24.85 2.83
CA THR A 331 -12.08 -25.64 2.72
C THR A 331 -12.60 -26.09 4.09
N ARG A 332 -11.71 -26.50 5.01
CA ARG A 332 -12.07 -26.83 6.39
C ARG A 332 -12.65 -25.60 7.11
N LEU A 333 -11.98 -24.45 6.99
CA LEU A 333 -12.40 -23.20 7.61
C LEU A 333 -13.82 -22.81 7.19
N LYS A 334 -14.20 -22.94 5.91
CA LYS A 334 -15.54 -22.56 5.38
C LYS A 334 -16.74 -23.16 6.14
N ARG A 335 -16.54 -24.15 7.01
CA ARG A 335 -17.56 -24.75 7.88
C ARG A 335 -17.87 -23.92 9.14
N LEU A 336 -17.00 -22.99 9.52
CA LEU A 336 -17.21 -22.13 10.68
C LEU A 336 -18.34 -21.12 10.42
N GLU A 337 -19.10 -20.82 11.46
CA GLU A 337 -20.34 -20.01 11.40
C GLU A 337 -20.08 -18.56 10.97
N HIS A 338 -19.05 -17.93 11.54
CA HIS A 338 -18.74 -16.51 11.37
C HIS A 338 -17.82 -16.21 10.19
N LEU A 339 -17.82 -17.07 9.17
CA LEU A 339 -17.08 -16.86 7.93
C LEU A 339 -18.00 -16.46 6.80
N GLY A 340 -17.81 -15.23 6.32
CA GLY A 340 -18.55 -14.68 5.21
C GLY A 340 -17.99 -15.18 3.89
N ASP A 341 -16.68 -15.00 3.72
CA ASP A 341 -15.98 -15.37 2.49
C ASP A 341 -14.58 -15.92 2.78
N VAL A 342 -14.20 -16.90 1.97
CA VAL A 342 -12.86 -17.47 2.00
C VAL A 342 -12.40 -17.58 0.56
N ARG A 343 -11.45 -16.72 0.20
CA ARG A 343 -10.96 -16.52 -1.16
C ARG A 343 -9.46 -16.81 -1.24
N GLN A 344 -9.04 -17.36 -2.37
CA GLN A 344 -7.67 -17.81 -2.60
C GLN A 344 -7.27 -17.54 -4.05
N CYS A 345 -6.02 -17.12 -4.25
CA CYS A 345 -5.34 -17.15 -5.55
C CYS A 345 -3.87 -17.52 -5.29
N GLY A 346 -3.46 -18.71 -5.71
CA GLY A 346 -2.15 -19.26 -5.36
C GLY A 346 -1.95 -19.37 -3.85
N LEU A 347 -0.86 -18.76 -3.35
CA LEU A 347 -0.54 -18.67 -1.92
C LEU A 347 -1.07 -17.40 -1.25
N ILE A 348 -1.98 -16.68 -1.92
CA ILE A 348 -2.71 -15.55 -1.33
C ILE A 348 -4.06 -16.08 -0.86
N ALA A 349 -4.43 -15.79 0.39
CA ALA A 349 -5.78 -16.01 0.87
C ALA A 349 -6.27 -14.86 1.76
N GLY A 350 -7.57 -14.56 1.59
CA GLY A 350 -8.33 -13.66 2.44
C GLY A 350 -9.47 -14.43 3.11
N ILE A 351 -9.61 -14.26 4.42
CA ILE A 351 -10.62 -14.91 5.23
C ILE A 351 -11.44 -13.81 5.90
N GLU A 352 -12.64 -13.54 5.38
CA GLU A 352 -13.50 -12.45 5.82
C GLU A 352 -14.46 -12.92 6.91
N LEU A 353 -14.33 -12.33 8.09
CA LEU A 353 -15.19 -12.61 9.24
C LEU A 353 -16.46 -11.76 9.18
N VAL A 354 -17.59 -12.37 9.48
CA VAL A 354 -18.90 -11.70 9.53
C VAL A 354 -19.68 -12.17 10.75
N ARG A 355 -20.53 -11.29 11.28
CA ARG A 355 -21.44 -11.63 12.37
C ARG A 355 -22.45 -12.67 11.93
N GLU A 356 -23.08 -12.45 10.78
CA GLU A 356 -24.06 -13.35 10.19
C GLU A 356 -23.72 -13.64 8.72
N ARG A 357 -23.59 -14.92 8.39
CA ARG A 357 -23.17 -15.37 7.06
C ARG A 357 -24.26 -15.18 6.00
N ALA A 358 -25.51 -15.46 6.33
CA ALA A 358 -26.62 -15.42 5.37
C ALA A 358 -26.88 -14.01 4.84
N SER A 359 -26.85 -13.01 5.73
CA SER A 359 -27.02 -11.60 5.39
C SER A 359 -25.71 -10.87 5.05
N GLN A 360 -24.57 -11.56 5.17
CA GLN A 360 -23.22 -10.98 5.04
C GLN A 360 -22.96 -9.80 5.99
N THR A 361 -23.66 -9.76 7.13
CA THR A 361 -23.60 -8.65 8.10
C THR A 361 -22.22 -8.62 8.77
N PRO A 362 -21.45 -7.53 8.63
CA PRO A 362 -20.13 -7.41 9.24
C PRO A 362 -20.22 -7.37 10.78
N PHE A 363 -19.10 -7.63 11.47
CA PHE A 363 -18.99 -7.28 12.89
C PHE A 363 -18.94 -5.76 13.06
N ASP A 364 -19.20 -5.28 14.29
CA ASP A 364 -18.95 -3.87 14.61
C ASP A 364 -17.43 -3.64 14.58
N VAL A 365 -16.99 -2.59 13.89
CA VAL A 365 -15.57 -2.24 13.73
C VAL A 365 -14.83 -2.10 15.06
N ARG A 366 -15.54 -1.74 16.15
CA ARG A 366 -14.98 -1.63 17.51
C ARG A 366 -14.62 -2.98 18.11
N GLU A 367 -15.22 -4.07 17.63
CA GLU A 367 -14.90 -5.43 18.07
C GLU A 367 -13.53 -5.87 17.57
N ARG A 368 -13.12 -5.38 16.39
CA ARG A 368 -11.80 -5.63 15.77
C ARG A 368 -11.50 -7.12 15.65
N ARG A 369 -12.45 -7.92 15.16
CA ARG A 369 -12.37 -9.39 15.18
C ARG A 369 -11.17 -9.89 14.38
N GLY A 370 -10.92 -9.36 13.18
CA GLY A 370 -9.75 -9.73 12.38
C GLY A 370 -8.42 -9.48 13.12
N TRP A 371 -8.31 -8.35 13.81
CA TRP A 371 -7.12 -8.03 14.63
C TRP A 371 -6.96 -8.96 15.82
N ARG A 372 -8.05 -9.30 16.51
CA ARG A 372 -8.02 -10.23 17.65
C ARG A 372 -7.60 -11.64 17.21
N VAL A 373 -8.10 -12.13 16.07
CA VAL A 373 -7.65 -13.40 15.49
C VAL A 373 -6.15 -13.38 15.19
N CYS A 374 -5.65 -12.30 14.59
CA CYS A 374 -4.20 -12.16 14.32
C CYS A 374 -3.37 -12.08 15.62
N GLN A 375 -3.88 -11.44 16.68
CA GLN A 375 -3.22 -11.40 17.98
C GLN A 375 -3.20 -12.77 18.67
N HIS A 376 -4.26 -13.56 18.52
CA HIS A 376 -4.29 -14.95 18.97
C HIS A 376 -3.26 -15.79 18.22
N ALA A 377 -3.22 -15.70 16.90
CA ALA A 377 -2.22 -16.39 16.07
C ALA A 377 -0.78 -16.01 16.47
N ARG A 378 -0.54 -14.73 16.79
CA ARG A 378 0.76 -14.24 17.26
C ARG A 378 1.21 -14.90 18.56
N ARG A 379 0.31 -15.12 19.51
CA ARG A 379 0.63 -15.86 20.76
C ARG A 379 1.02 -17.31 20.49
N ARG A 380 0.63 -17.86 19.34
CA ARG A 380 1.01 -19.18 18.85
C ARG A 380 2.23 -19.16 17.92
N GLY A 381 2.96 -18.04 17.87
CA GLY A 381 4.17 -17.88 17.06
C GLY A 381 3.93 -17.55 15.59
N VAL A 382 2.68 -17.24 15.19
CA VAL A 382 2.33 -16.95 13.79
C VAL A 382 2.01 -15.46 13.63
N LEU A 383 2.83 -14.74 12.85
CA LEU A 383 2.61 -13.31 12.57
C LEU A 383 1.75 -13.14 11.33
N LEU A 384 0.56 -12.52 11.50
CA LEU A 384 -0.38 -12.22 10.43
C LEU A 384 -0.77 -10.75 10.43
N ARG A 385 -1.25 -10.29 9.28
CA ARG A 385 -1.80 -8.95 9.09
C ARG A 385 -3.32 -9.02 8.92
N PRO A 386 -4.11 -8.28 9.72
CA PRO A 386 -5.52 -8.06 9.42
C PRO A 386 -5.70 -6.90 8.43
N LEU A 387 -6.76 -6.96 7.62
CA LEU A 387 -7.31 -5.85 6.85
C LEU A 387 -8.77 -5.69 7.28
N GLY A 388 -9.00 -4.88 8.32
CA GLY A 388 -10.29 -4.88 9.03
C GLY A 388 -10.57 -6.28 9.62
N ASP A 389 -11.72 -6.84 9.28
CA ASP A 389 -12.13 -8.20 9.68
C ASP A 389 -11.74 -9.28 8.65
N VAL A 390 -10.82 -8.96 7.74
CA VAL A 390 -10.19 -9.94 6.85
C VAL A 390 -8.85 -10.39 7.43
N VAL A 391 -8.72 -11.68 7.72
CA VAL A 391 -7.44 -12.31 8.08
C VAL A 391 -6.72 -12.69 6.79
N VAL A 392 -5.48 -12.19 6.64
CA VAL A 392 -4.66 -12.43 5.45
C VAL A 392 -3.67 -13.57 5.70
N ILE A 393 -3.66 -14.56 4.81
CA ILE A 393 -2.60 -15.58 4.72
C ILE A 393 -1.83 -15.34 3.43
N MET A 394 -0.58 -14.93 3.55
CA MET A 394 0.31 -14.66 2.41
C MET A 394 1.77 -15.02 2.80
N PRO A 395 2.06 -16.31 3.04
CA PRO A 395 3.36 -16.77 3.53
C PRO A 395 4.48 -16.57 2.51
N PRO A 396 5.77 -16.65 2.90
CA PRO A 396 6.87 -16.70 1.94
C PRO A 396 6.72 -17.93 1.01
N LEU A 397 7.22 -17.86 -0.22
CA LEU A 397 7.11 -18.97 -1.18
C LEU A 397 7.94 -20.20 -0.74
N SER A 398 8.98 -19.97 0.05
CA SER A 398 9.80 -21.03 0.64
C SER A 398 9.11 -21.81 1.77
N ILE A 399 7.89 -21.42 2.20
CA ILE A 399 7.19 -22.06 3.31
C ILE A 399 7.05 -23.58 3.11
N SER A 400 7.29 -24.36 4.15
CA SER A 400 7.03 -25.80 4.18
C SER A 400 5.55 -26.12 4.38
N LEU A 401 5.13 -27.35 4.07
CA LEU A 401 3.75 -27.78 4.34
C LEU A 401 3.43 -27.75 5.84
N GLU A 402 4.39 -28.14 6.68
CA GLU A 402 4.24 -28.15 8.13
C GLU A 402 4.08 -26.74 8.73
N GLU A 403 4.82 -25.75 8.20
CA GLU A 403 4.63 -24.35 8.59
C GLU A 403 3.30 -23.80 8.11
N LEU A 404 2.86 -24.21 6.92
CA LEU A 404 1.56 -23.83 6.39
C LEU A 404 0.41 -24.39 7.26
N ASP A 405 0.55 -25.64 7.73
CA ASP A 405 -0.35 -26.27 8.69
C ASP A 405 -0.41 -25.48 10.01
N ARG A 406 0.75 -25.08 10.54
CA ARG A 406 0.84 -24.26 11.76
C ARG A 406 0.12 -22.91 11.60
N ILE A 407 0.26 -22.26 10.44
CA ILE A 407 -0.48 -21.03 10.14
C ILE A 407 -1.98 -21.30 10.15
N ALA A 408 -2.43 -22.32 9.42
CA ALA A 408 -3.83 -22.66 9.31
C ALA A 408 -4.48 -23.00 10.65
N ASP A 409 -3.82 -23.80 11.48
CA ASP A 409 -4.32 -24.19 12.80
C ASP A 409 -4.35 -23.01 13.78
N ALA A 410 -3.38 -22.10 13.70
CA ALA A 410 -3.38 -20.88 14.50
C ALA A 410 -4.52 -19.93 14.11
N VAL A 411 -4.80 -19.80 12.81
CA VAL A 411 -5.92 -19.03 12.27
C VAL A 411 -7.24 -19.63 12.69
N GLU A 412 -7.45 -20.94 12.48
CA GLU A 412 -8.69 -21.63 12.84
C GLU A 412 -9.01 -21.48 14.33
N SER A 413 -8.02 -21.76 15.19
CA SER A 413 -8.18 -21.61 16.63
C SER A 413 -8.48 -20.17 17.03
N GLY A 414 -7.86 -19.19 16.37
CA GLY A 414 -8.13 -17.77 16.62
C GLY A 414 -9.55 -17.38 16.22
N ILE A 415 -10.03 -17.85 15.06
CA ILE A 415 -11.40 -17.61 14.61
C ILE A 415 -12.39 -18.20 15.62
N VAL A 416 -12.22 -19.45 16.02
CA VAL A 416 -13.11 -20.10 17.01
C VAL A 416 -13.12 -19.32 18.33
N ALA A 417 -11.95 -18.99 18.86
CA ALA A 417 -11.84 -18.27 20.14
C ALA A 417 -12.48 -16.88 20.07
N GLU A 418 -12.25 -16.13 18.99
CA GLU A 418 -12.64 -14.73 18.90
C GLU A 418 -14.02 -14.51 18.29
N THR A 419 -14.70 -15.55 17.80
CA THR A 419 -16.06 -15.43 17.25
C THR A 419 -17.11 -16.18 18.04
N THR A 420 -16.77 -17.28 18.74
CA THR A 420 -17.73 -18.06 19.54
C THR A 420 -17.92 -17.52 20.97
N SER A 421 -16.97 -16.74 21.51
CA SER A 421 -17.01 -16.23 22.90
C SER A 421 -17.89 -14.99 23.13
N ALA A 422 -18.89 -14.75 22.28
CA ALA A 422 -19.90 -13.70 22.49
C ALA A 422 -21.26 -14.35 22.81
N ARG A 423 -21.38 -14.91 24.02
CA ARG A 423 -22.68 -15.16 24.67
C ARG A 423 -22.67 -14.56 26.06
#